data_AF-A0AAQ3SZS9-F1
#
_entry.id   AF-A0AAQ3SZS9-F1
#
_cell.length_a   1.000
_cell.length_b   1.000
_cell.length_c   1.000
_cell.angle_alpha   90.00
_cell.angle_beta   90.00
_cell.angle_gamma   90.00
#
_symmetry.space_group_name_H-M   'P 1'
#
loop_
_entity.id
_entity.type
_entity.pdbx_description
1 polymer ?
#
loop_
_entity_poly.entity_id
_entity_poly.type
_entity_poly.pdbx_seq_one_letter_code
_entity_poly.pdbx_strand_id
1 'polypeptide(L)'
;MAIKCSCDAFLLILVCLVLCQHCYGTVCDIQCLKKLKASVDPDNKVEWTFKNNTEGSICGFNGVECWHPIENRILSLHLGSMGLKG
;
A
#
# COMPACT_ATOMS: atom_id res chain seq x y z
N MET A 1 -18.90 7.57 -32.23
CA MET A 1 -20.07 7.50 -31.33
C MET A 1 -19.87 8.56 -30.26
N ALA A 2 -20.62 9.66 -30.34
CA ALA A 2 -20.53 10.75 -29.38
C ALA A 2 -21.30 10.35 -28.10
N ILE A 3 -20.58 10.17 -26.99
CA ILE A 3 -21.22 9.88 -25.70
C ILE A 3 -21.44 11.22 -25.00
N LYS A 4 -22.72 11.50 -24.79
CA LYS A 4 -23.26 12.76 -24.27
C LYS A 4 -22.88 12.90 -22.81
N CYS A 5 -22.12 13.95 -22.47
CA CYS A 5 -21.50 14.15 -21.17
C CYS A 5 -22.35 15.13 -20.34
N SER A 6 -23.34 14.67 -19.57
CA SER A 6 -24.07 15.48 -18.58
C SER A 6 -24.83 14.58 -17.58
N CYS A 7 -24.65 14.84 -16.27
CA CYS A 7 -25.18 14.13 -15.08
C CYS A 7 -24.59 12.77 -14.67
N ASP A 8 -23.79 12.09 -15.50
CA ASP A 8 -23.23 10.77 -15.14
C ASP A 8 -21.82 10.86 -14.48
N ALA A 9 -21.08 11.93 -14.77
CA ALA A 9 -19.68 12.06 -14.33
C ALA A 9 -19.52 12.10 -12.80
N PHE A 10 -20.43 12.73 -12.07
CA PHE A 10 -20.33 12.84 -10.61
C PHE A 10 -20.61 11.51 -9.91
N LEU A 11 -21.60 10.75 -10.42
CA LEU A 11 -21.91 9.39 -9.97
C LEU A 11 -20.77 8.43 -10.31
N LEU A 12 -20.19 8.53 -11.52
CA LEU A 12 -19.01 7.75 -11.90
C LEU A 12 -17.80 8.07 -11.03
N ILE A 13 -17.53 9.35 -10.72
CA ILE A 13 -16.45 9.76 -9.82
C ILE A 13 -16.67 9.20 -8.41
N LEU A 14 -17.90 9.27 -7.89
CA LEU A 14 -18.23 8.74 -6.56
C LEU A 14 -18.09 7.20 -6.51
N VAL A 15 -18.54 6.50 -7.54
CA VAL A 15 -18.37 5.04 -7.70
C VAL A 15 -16.88 4.67 -7.82
N CYS A 16 -16.09 5.42 -8.59
CA CYS A 16 -14.64 5.22 -8.68
C CYS A 16 -13.94 5.44 -7.34
N LEU A 17 -14.31 6.49 -6.60
CA LEU A 17 -13.76 6.75 -5.27
C LEU A 17 -14.06 5.58 -4.31
N VAL A 18 -15.29 5.06 -4.31
CA VAL A 18 -15.69 3.91 -3.47
C VAL A 18 -14.96 2.62 -3.87
N LEU A 19 -14.76 2.37 -5.17
CA LEU A 19 -14.05 1.19 -5.67
C LEU A 19 -12.53 1.26 -5.42
N CYS A 20 -11.94 2.45 -5.36
CA CYS A 20 -10.53 2.64 -5.01
C CYS A 20 -10.24 2.49 -3.51
N GLN A 21 -11.27 2.46 -2.66
CA GLN A 21 -11.12 2.38 -1.20
C GLN A 21 -11.02 0.96 -0.66
N HIS A 22 -11.33 -0.07 -1.45
CA HIS A 22 -11.40 -1.42 -0.92
C HIS A 22 -10.12 -2.21 -1.15
N CYS A 23 -9.08 -1.80 -0.43
CA CYS A 23 -8.00 -2.71 -0.12
C CYS A 23 -7.88 -2.80 1.40
N TYR A 24 -8.78 -3.60 1.99
CA TYR A 24 -8.75 -3.92 3.42
C TYR A 24 -8.02 -5.25 3.63
N GLY A 25 -7.04 -5.24 4.53
CA GLY A 25 -6.35 -6.44 4.99
C GLY A 25 -4.98 -6.70 4.37
N THR A 26 -4.36 -7.77 4.82
CA THR A 26 -3.01 -8.26 4.53
C THR A 26 -2.49 -8.07 3.10
N VAL A 27 -3.29 -8.41 2.10
CA VAL A 27 -2.88 -8.30 0.68
C VAL A 27 -2.60 -6.84 0.30
N CYS A 28 -3.35 -5.93 0.90
CA CYS A 28 -3.31 -4.51 0.61
C CYS A 28 -2.15 -3.81 1.28
N ASP A 29 -1.86 -4.16 2.53
CA ASP A 29 -0.65 -3.71 3.22
C ASP A 29 0.61 -4.17 2.47
N ILE A 30 0.64 -5.42 2.00
CA ILE A 30 1.72 -5.93 1.15
C ILE A 30 1.86 -5.10 -0.14
N GLN A 31 0.76 -4.82 -0.85
CA GLN A 31 0.79 -4.04 -2.08
C GLN A 31 1.16 -2.57 -1.82
N CYS A 32 0.71 -2.00 -0.71
CA CYS A 32 1.05 -0.64 -0.28
C CYS A 32 2.55 -0.52 -0.05
N LEU A 33 3.15 -1.44 0.71
CA LEU A 33 4.60 -1.45 0.94
C LEU A 33 5.41 -1.67 -0.34
N LYS A 34 4.93 -2.50 -1.29
CA LYS A 34 5.56 -2.64 -2.62
C LYS A 34 5.61 -1.31 -3.37
N LYS A 35 4.48 -0.60 -3.42
CA LYS A 35 4.39 0.71 -4.08
C LYS A 35 5.24 1.75 -3.36
N LEU A 36 5.16 1.78 -2.03
CA LEU A 36 5.97 2.68 -1.20
C LEU A 36 7.46 2.48 -1.47
N LYS A 37 7.97 1.23 -1.40
CA LYS A 37 9.37 0.92 -1.73
C LYS A 37 9.75 1.41 -3.12
N ALA A 38 8.91 1.16 -4.13
CA ALA A 38 9.17 1.61 -5.49
C ALA A 38 9.21 3.15 -5.62
N SER A 39 8.45 3.87 -4.79
CA SER A 39 8.41 5.33 -4.81
C SER A 39 9.53 5.98 -4.01
N VAL A 40 9.89 5.44 -2.84
CA VAL A 40 10.83 6.11 -1.91
C VAL A 40 12.23 5.49 -1.85
N ASP A 41 12.42 4.30 -2.42
CA ASP A 41 13.68 3.56 -2.32
C ASP A 41 14.25 3.10 -3.67
N PRO A 42 14.62 4.04 -4.56
CA PRO A 42 15.21 3.70 -5.86
C PRO A 42 16.60 3.02 -5.73
N ASP A 43 17.28 3.23 -4.61
CA ASP A 43 18.62 2.71 -4.34
C ASP A 43 18.59 1.33 -3.64
N ASN A 44 17.40 0.74 -3.39
CA ASN A 44 17.21 -0.52 -2.65
C ASN A 44 17.87 -0.55 -1.26
N LYS A 45 17.79 0.55 -0.50
CA LYS A 45 18.29 0.66 0.87
C LYS A 45 17.46 -0.13 1.87
N VAL A 46 16.16 -0.34 1.62
CA VAL A 46 15.31 -1.18 2.48
C VAL A 46 15.28 -2.62 1.98
N GLU A 47 15.73 -3.53 2.84
CA GLU A 47 15.77 -4.98 2.61
C GLU A 47 14.39 -5.65 2.77
N TRP A 48 13.34 -5.05 2.20
CA TRP A 48 12.00 -5.65 2.17
C TRP A 48 11.87 -6.63 1.00
N THR A 49 11.49 -7.87 1.31
CA THR A 49 11.38 -8.97 0.35
C THR A 49 9.97 -9.56 0.35
N PHE A 50 9.24 -9.37 -0.75
CA PHE A 50 7.84 -9.79 -0.87
C PHE A 50 7.69 -11.13 -1.61
N LYS A 51 8.29 -12.21 -1.08
CA LYS A 51 8.25 -13.54 -1.70
C LYS A 51 6.89 -14.26 -1.52
N ASN A 52 6.29 -14.13 -0.35
CA ASN A 52 5.05 -14.82 0.01
C ASN A 52 4.02 -13.83 0.58
N ASN A 53 2.75 -14.05 0.24
CA ASN A 53 1.63 -13.29 0.78
C ASN A 53 1.04 -13.93 2.05
N THR A 54 1.81 -14.75 2.76
CA THR A 54 1.41 -15.34 4.04
C THR A 54 1.32 -14.28 5.13
N GLU A 55 0.37 -14.47 6.05
CA GLU A 55 0.19 -13.65 7.25
C GLU A 55 1.49 -13.51 8.07
N GLY A 56 1.73 -12.32 8.61
CA GLY A 56 2.93 -11.96 9.38
C GLY A 56 4.21 -11.74 8.57
N SER A 57 4.22 -11.96 7.25
CA SER A 57 5.43 -11.83 6.42
C SER A 57 6.04 -10.43 6.37
N ILE A 58 5.25 -9.36 6.57
CA ILE A 58 5.73 -7.98 6.51
C ILE A 58 6.11 -7.41 7.89
N CYS A 59 5.66 -8.03 8.98
CA CYS A 59 5.88 -7.52 10.33
C CYS A 59 7.31 -7.70 10.84
N GLY A 60 8.11 -8.51 10.14
CA GLY A 60 9.55 -8.61 10.37
C GLY A 60 10.37 -7.60 9.58
N PHE A 61 9.75 -6.73 8.78
CA PHE A 61 10.48 -5.74 8.01
C PHE A 61 11.01 -4.61 8.87
N ASN A 62 12.24 -4.19 8.60
CA ASN A 62 12.83 -3.06 9.30
C ASN A 62 11.99 -1.79 9.07
N GLY A 63 11.63 -1.10 10.15
CA GLY A 63 10.78 0.10 10.13
C GLY A 63 9.29 -0.17 9.93
N VAL A 64 8.83 -1.42 9.93
CA VAL A 64 7.38 -1.75 9.90
C VAL A 64 6.96 -2.26 11.28
N GLU A 65 5.94 -1.62 11.84
CA GLU A 65 5.32 -2.04 13.09
C GLU A 65 3.91 -2.53 12.79
N CYS A 66 3.57 -3.74 13.23
CA CYS A 66 2.25 -4.34 13.04
C CYS A 66 1.43 -4.33 14.32
N TRP A 67 0.11 -4.38 14.18
CA TRP A 67 -0.82 -4.57 15.30
C TRP A 67 -0.57 -5.87 16.06
N HIS A 68 -0.23 -6.94 15.33
CA HIS A 68 0.05 -8.25 15.89
C HIS A 68 1.14 -8.94 15.04
N PRO A 69 2.10 -9.66 15.63
CA PRO A 69 3.28 -10.16 14.91
C PRO A 69 2.99 -11.23 13.83
N ILE A 70 1.84 -11.89 13.91
CA ILE A 70 1.42 -12.93 12.96
C ILE A 70 0.39 -12.45 11.95
N GLU A 71 0.01 -11.17 11.97
CA GLU A 71 -0.97 -10.59 11.04
C GLU A 71 -0.31 -9.48 10.23
N ASN A 72 -0.54 -9.42 8.93
CA ASN A 72 0.05 -8.36 8.08
C ASN A 72 -0.66 -7.01 8.20
N ARG A 73 -1.19 -6.68 9.38
CA ARG A 73 -1.89 -5.42 9.65
C ARG A 73 -0.92 -4.40 10.21
N ILE A 74 -0.58 -3.38 9.43
CA ILE A 74 0.38 -2.34 9.82
C ILE A 74 -0.25 -1.40 10.86
N LEU A 75 0.49 -1.12 11.92
CA LEU A 75 0.20 -0.11 12.94
C LEU A 75 0.94 1.20 12.60
N SER A 76 2.24 1.12 12.30
CA SER A 76 3.11 2.28 12.07
C SER A 76 4.25 1.98 11.11
N LEU A 77 4.77 3.03 10.45
CA LEU A 77 5.97 2.99 9.62
C LEU A 77 7.00 3.98 10.15
N HIS A 78 8.21 3.50 10.40
CA HIS A 78 9.34 4.25 10.96
C HIS A 78 10.47 4.35 9.93
N LEU A 79 10.33 5.29 8.98
CA LEU A 79 11.25 5.41 7.83
C LEU A 79 12.23 6.59 7.91
N GLY A 80 12.11 7.44 8.93
CA GLY A 80 12.76 8.76 8.98
C GLY A 80 14.30 8.75 8.94
N SER A 81 14.95 7.68 9.42
CA SER A 81 16.41 7.57 9.48
C SER A 81 17.03 6.67 8.39
N MET A 82 16.24 6.26 7.40
CA MET A 82 16.67 5.29 6.38
C MET A 82 17.28 5.92 5.11
N GLY A 83 17.31 7.26 5.03
CA GLY A 83 17.88 7.97 3.87
C GLY A 83 17.15 7.69 2.56
N LEU A 84 15.85 7.48 2.62
CA LEU A 84 14.94 7.28 1.48
C LEU A 84 14.74 8.59 0.71
N LYS A 85 14.38 8.50 -0.56
CA LYS A 85 14.22 9.64 -1.50
C LYS A 85 12.83 9.57 -2.12
N GLY A 86 12.00 10.59 -1.96
CA GLY A 86 10.65 10.66 -2.53
C GLY A 86 10.32 12.05 -3.04
#